data_AF-T0YT84-F1
#
_entry.id   AF-T0YT84-F1
#
_cell.length_a   1.000
_cell.length_b   1.000
_cell.length_c   1.000
_cell.angle_alpha   90.00
_cell.angle_beta   90.00
_cell.angle_gamma   90.00
#
_symmetry.space_group_name_H-M   'P 1'
#
loop_
_entity.id
_entity.type
_entity.pdbx_description
1 polymer ?
#
loop_
_entity_poly.entity_id
_entity_poly.type
_entity_poly.pdbx_seq_one_letter_code
_entity_poly.pdbx_strand_id
1 'polypeptide(L)'
;MRFAILDEADRMLDMGFAPDVERILQQTPKARQTLLFSATVPGWIQRLVERHMRDPETVSITGQMELVPTVSQWCIECSWADKV
;
A
#
# COMPACT_ATOMS: atom_id res chain seq x y z
N MET A 1 16.12 -9.88 12.11
CA MET A 1 14.86 -9.22 11.70
C MET A 1 13.72 -10.21 11.85
N ARG A 2 12.68 -9.88 12.62
CA ARG A 2 11.54 -10.78 12.90
C ARG A 2 10.29 -10.48 12.06
N PHE A 3 10.17 -9.24 11.60
CA PHE A 3 9.01 -8.73 10.89
C PHE A 3 9.45 -7.98 9.63
N ALA A 4 8.65 -8.05 8.58
CA ALA A 4 8.71 -7.17 7.41
C ALA A 4 7.30 -6.59 7.18
N ILE A 5 7.21 -5.29 6.93
CA ILE A 5 5.94 -4.61 6.68
C ILE A 5 6.07 -3.87 5.36
N LEU A 6 5.14 -4.13 4.45
CA LEU A 6 4.96 -3.36 3.22
C LEU A 6 3.68 -2.56 3.38
N ASP A 7 3.79 -1.23 3.37
CA ASP A 7 2.65 -0.33 3.40
C ASP A 7 2.50 0.37 2.05
N GLU A 8 1.26 0.66 1.65
CA GLU A 8 0.91 1.21 0.34
C GLU A 8 1.59 0.48 -0.85
N ALA A 9 1.53 -0.86 -0.88
CA ALA A 9 2.29 -1.64 -1.84
C ALA A 9 1.93 -1.36 -3.32
N ASP A 10 0.70 -0.93 -3.58
CA ASP A 10 0.25 -0.46 -4.90
C ASP A 10 0.88 0.88 -5.29
N ARG A 11 1.07 1.80 -4.35
CA ARG A 11 1.83 3.03 -4.59
C ARG A 11 3.29 2.75 -4.90
N MET A 12 3.91 1.80 -4.20
CA MET A 12 5.28 1.39 -4.50
C MET A 12 5.41 0.85 -5.93
N LEU A 13 4.38 0.15 -6.43
CA LEU A 13 4.33 -0.29 -7.82
C LEU A 13 4.23 0.90 -8.78
N ASP A 14 3.32 1.84 -8.51
CA ASP A 14 3.14 3.05 -9.33
C ASP A 14 4.41 3.91 -9.42
N MET A 15 5.18 3.96 -8.34
CA MET A 15 6.47 4.66 -8.26
C MET A 15 7.62 3.90 -8.93
N GLY A 16 7.40 2.66 -9.38
CA GLY A 16 8.41 1.83 -10.02
C GLY A 16 9.36 1.12 -9.04
N PHE A 17 9.03 1.06 -7.75
CA PHE A 17 9.88 0.44 -6.72
C PHE A 17 9.79 -1.10 -6.66
N ALA A 18 8.98 -1.71 -7.52
CA ALA A 18 8.81 -3.17 -7.53
C ALA A 18 10.14 -3.96 -7.53
N PRO A 19 11.15 -3.63 -8.37
CA PRO A 19 12.43 -4.35 -8.35
C PRO A 19 13.21 -4.19 -7.03
N ASP A 20 13.17 -2.99 -6.44
CA ASP A 20 13.88 -2.70 -5.19
C ASP A 20 13.23 -3.41 -3.99
N VAL A 21 11.90 -3.43 -3.94
CA VAL A 21 11.15 -4.17 -2.91
C VAL A 21 11.50 -5.66 -2.97
N GLU A 22 11.50 -6.26 -4.16
CA GLU A 22 11.86 -7.67 -4.33
C GLU A 22 13.31 -7.94 -3.87
N ARG A 23 14.25 -7.09 -4.26
CA ARG A 23 15.65 -7.19 -3.85
C ARG A 23 15.81 -7.10 -2.33
N ILE A 24 15.14 -6.16 -1.68
CA ILE A 24 15.17 -6.01 -0.22
C ILE A 24 14.60 -7.26 0.46
N LEU A 25 13.44 -7.74 0.02
CA LEU A 25 12.81 -8.92 0.62
C LEU A 25 13.62 -10.20 0.44
N GLN A 26 14.37 -10.33 -0.67
CA GLN A 26 15.30 -11.44 -0.90
C GLN A 26 16.50 -11.43 0.05
N GLN A 27 16.94 -10.26 0.49
CA GLN A 27 18.07 -10.10 1.43
C GLN A 27 17.66 -10.27 2.90
N THR A 28 16.38 -10.46 3.17
CA THR A 28 15.86 -10.61 4.54
C THR A 28 15.66 -12.08 4.93
N PRO A 29 15.77 -12.44 6.23
CA PRO A 29 15.61 -13.82 6.67
C PRO A 29 14.27 -14.43 6.24
N LYS A 30 14.29 -15.67 5.74
CA LYS A 30 13.07 -16.38 5.31
C LYS A 30 12.10 -16.65 6.46
N ALA A 31 12.62 -16.92 7.65
CA ALA A 31 11.84 -17.10 8.87
C ALA A 31 11.49 -15.72 9.47
N ARG A 32 10.43 -15.10 8.96
CA ARG A 32 9.88 -13.83 9.44
C ARG A 32 8.37 -13.82 9.26
N GLN A 33 7.68 -12.97 10.02
CA GLN A 33 6.30 -12.61 9.74
C GLN A 33 6.28 -11.42 8.77
N THR A 34 5.49 -11.51 7.71
CA THR A 34 5.33 -10.43 6.73
C THR A 34 3.91 -9.88 6.84
N LEU A 35 3.77 -8.56 6.83
CA LEU A 35 2.48 -7.86 6.69
C LEU A 35 2.52 -7.05 5.40
N LEU A 36 1.42 -7.06 4.66
CA LEU A 36 1.26 -6.31 3.42
C LEU A 36 -0.05 -5.54 3.46
N PHE A 37 0.03 -4.23 3.30
CA PHE A 37 -1.10 -3.32 3.21
C PHE A 37 -1.13 -2.70 1.82
N SER A 38 -2.29 -2.75 1.19
CA SER A 38 -2.51 -2.16 -0.12
C SER A 38 -4.00 -1.91 -0.35
N ALA A 39 -4.33 -0.83 -1.05
CA ALA A 39 -5.71 -0.53 -1.41
C ALA A 39 -6.19 -1.39 -2.59
N THR A 40 -5.26 -1.84 -3.44
CA THR A 40 -5.54 -2.68 -4.61
C THR A 40 -4.67 -3.93 -4.62
N VAL A 41 -5.01 -4.93 -5.42
CA VAL A 41 -4.24 -6.20 -5.49
C VAL A 41 -3.92 -6.59 -6.94
N PRO A 42 -3.12 -5.79 -7.67
CA PRO A 42 -2.66 -6.15 -9.01
C PRO A 42 -1.75 -7.39 -8.97
N GLY A 43 -1.54 -8.02 -10.13
CA GLY A 43 -0.81 -9.29 -10.20
C GLY A 43 0.62 -9.27 -9.63
N TRP A 44 1.28 -8.11 -9.58
CA TRP A 44 2.58 -8.00 -8.89
C TRP A 44 2.47 -8.22 -7.38
N ILE A 45 1.45 -7.65 -6.73
CA ILE A 45 1.20 -7.86 -5.30
C ILE A 45 0.86 -9.32 -5.02
N GLN A 46 0.04 -9.96 -5.86
CA GLN A 46 -0.27 -11.39 -5.71
C GLN A 46 1.00 -12.24 -5.74
N ARG A 47 1.90 -12.00 -6.71
CA ARG A 47 3.20 -12.69 -6.77
C ARG A 47 4.09 -12.40 -5.56
N LEU A 48 4.03 -11.19 -5.02
CA LEU A 48 4.79 -10.82 -3.83
C LEU A 48 4.31 -11.60 -2.60
N VAL A 49 2.99 -11.72 -2.43
CA VAL A 49 2.36 -12.53 -1.37
C VAL A 49 2.80 -13.99 -1.48
N GLU A 50 2.66 -14.60 -2.66
CA GLU A 50 3.03 -16.01 -2.90
C GLU A 50 4.51 -16.30 -2.64
N ARG A 51 5.40 -15.35 -2.95
CA ARG A 51 6.86 -15.54 -2.82
C ARG A 51 7.40 -15.22 -1.43
N HIS A 52 6.82 -14.25 -0.74
CA HIS A 52 7.41 -13.64 0.45
C HIS A 52 6.57 -13.76 1.72
N MET A 53 5.40 -14.37 1.64
CA MET A 53 4.55 -14.69 2.80
C MET A 53 4.38 -16.20 2.94
N ARG A 54 4.14 -16.66 4.17
CA ARG A 54 3.89 -18.07 4.48
C ARG A 54 2.52 -18.17 5.11
N ASP A 55 1.62 -18.90 4.45
CA ASP A 55 0.23 -19.10 4.89
C ASP A 55 -0.47 -17.78 5.30
N PRO A 56 -0.59 -16.81 4.36
CA PRO A 56 -1.10 -15.48 4.68
C PRO A 56 -2.62 -15.49 4.83
N GLU A 57 -3.10 -14.86 5.90
CA GLU A 57 -4.52 -14.51 6.05
C GLU A 57 -4.82 -13.22 5.32
N THR A 58 -5.92 -13.19 4.56
CA THR A 58 -6.36 -11.99 3.82
C THR A 58 -7.53 -11.34 4.53
N VAL A 59 -7.36 -10.08 4.92
CA VAL A 59 -8.42 -9.25 5.49
C VAL A 59 -8.70 -8.12 4.53
N SER A 60 -9.92 -8.04 4.03
CA SER A 60 -10.38 -6.95 3.18
C SER A 60 -11.47 -6.17 3.91
N ILE A 61 -11.33 -4.86 3.98
CA ILE A 61 -12.36 -3.96 4.46
C ILE A 61 -13.01 -3.34 3.23
N THR A 62 -14.21 -3.81 2.88
CA THR A 62 -15.02 -3.16 1.85
C THR A 62 -15.96 -2.18 2.52
N GLY A 63 -15.73 -0.88 2.32
CA GLY A 63 -16.64 0.18 2.76
C GLY A 63 -17.19 0.93 1.55
N GLN A 64 -18.47 1.30 1.57
CA GLN A 64 -18.95 2.33 0.64
C GLN A 64 -18.17 3.61 0.92
N MET A 65 -17.59 4.21 -0.11
CA MET A 65 -17.02 5.56 -0.02
C MET A 65 -18.18 6.56 0.10
N GLU A 66 -18.79 6.60 1.29
CA GLU A 66 -19.75 7.64 1.62
C GLU A 66 -18.99 8.85 2.15
N LEU A 67 -19.40 10.04 1.70
CA LEU A 67 -18.94 11.28 2.32
C LEU A 67 -19.34 11.21 3.79
N VAL A 68 -18.35 11.19 4.68
CA VAL A 68 -18.62 11.13 6.11
C VAL A 68 -19.32 12.44 6.50
N PRO A 69 -20.57 12.42 7.00
CA PRO A 69 -21.35 13.63 7.24
C PRO A 69 -20.75 14.53 8.34
N THR A 70 -19.81 14.01 9.13
CA THR A 70 -19.07 14.76 10.16
C THR A 70 -17.93 15.61 9.60
N VAL A 71 -17.55 15.43 8.33
CA VAL A 71 -16.48 16.19 7.70
C VAL A 71 -17.08 17.35 6.90
N SER A 72 -16.91 18.57 7.42
CA SER A 72 -17.26 19.80 6.68
C SER A 72 -16.25 20.07 5.58
N GLN A 73 -16.69 20.11 4.33
CA GLN A 73 -15.83 20.32 3.15
C GLN A 73 -16.10 21.70 2.56
N TRP A 74 -15.04 22.48 2.34
CA TRP A 74 -15.11 23.82 1.76
C TRP A 74 -14.17 23.90 0.56
N CYS A 75 -14.63 24.47 -0.55
CA CYS A 75 -13.81 24.77 -1.72
C CYS A 75 -13.88 26.28 -1.95
N ILE A 76 -12.72 26.94 -2.00
CA ILE A 76 -12.62 28.36 -2.31
C ILE A 76 -11.85 28.45 -3.63
N GLU A 77 -12.51 28.97 -4.66
CA GLU A 77 -11.88 29.24 -5.94
C GLU A 77 -11.01 30.49 -5.81
N CYS A 78 -9.72 30.37 -6.15
CA CYS A 78 -8.78 31.49 -6.16
C CYS A 78 -8.01 31.52 -7.47
N SER A 79 -7.59 32.74 -7.86
CA SER A 79 -6.79 32.93 -9.05
C SER A 79 -5.34 32.52 -8.79
N TRP A 80 -4.58 32.19 -9.84
CA TRP A 80 -3.16 31.87 -9.71
C TRP A 80 -2.33 33.02 -9.09
N ALA A 81 -2.79 34.26 -9.23
CA ALA A 81 -2.17 35.44 -8.64
C ALA A 81 -2.31 35.50 -7.11
N ASP A 82 -3.22 34.71 -6.52
CA ASP A 82 -3.45 34.64 -5.08
C ASP A 82 -2.53 33.63 -4.37
N LYS A 83 -1.70 32.89 -5.12
CA LYS A 83 -0.60 32.09 -4.55
C LYS A 83 0.61 33.00 -4.30
N VAL A 84 0.73 33.52 -3.08
CA VAL A 84 1.97 34.14 -2.56
C VAL A 84 2.98 33.05 -2.18
#